data_AF-A0A6M0GF52-F1
#
_entry.id   AF-A0A6M0GF52-F1
#
_cell.length_a   1.000
_cell.length_b   1.000
_cell.length_c   1.000
_cell.angle_alpha   90.00
_cell.angle_beta   90.00
_cell.angle_gamma   90.00
#
_symmetry.space_group_name_H-M   'P 1'
#
loop_
_entity.id
_entity.type
_entity.pdbx_description
1 polymer ?
#
loop_
_entity_poly.entity_id
_entity_poly.type
_entity_poly.pdbx_seq_one_letter_code
_entity_poly.pdbx_strand_id
1 'polypeptide(L)' 'MTNNKQQTTNDKQLFIFGCPRSGTSLLSRIIGSHPHIAIPFESHLYK' A
#
# COMPACT_ATOMS: atom_id res chain seq x y z
N MET A 1 -34.85 -8.91 8.46
CA MET A 1 -33.92 -7.80 8.79
C MET A 1 -32.48 -8.29 8.75
N THR A 2 -31.76 -8.14 7.64
CA THR A 2 -30.30 -8.36 7.61
C THR A 2 -29.62 -6.99 7.48
N ASN A 3 -29.08 -6.49 8.59
CA ASN A 3 -28.36 -5.23 8.65
C ASN A 3 -27.04 -5.37 7.88
N ASN A 4 -26.93 -4.68 6.75
CA ASN A 4 -25.68 -4.45 6.03
C ASN A 4 -24.77 -3.58 6.92
N LYS A 5 -23.91 -4.24 7.70
CA LYS A 5 -22.82 -3.57 8.40
C LYS A 5 -21.80 -3.13 7.34
N GLN A 6 -21.96 -1.92 6.82
CA GLN A 6 -20.91 -1.29 6.03
C GLN A 6 -19.70 -1.10 6.95
N GLN A 7 -18.72 -2.01 6.84
CA GLN A 7 -17.45 -1.92 7.54
C GLN A 7 -16.70 -0.69 7.03
N THR A 8 -16.76 0.42 7.78
CA THR A 8 -15.85 1.55 7.61
C THR A 8 -14.51 1.22 8.25
N THR A 9 -13.84 0.18 7.75
CA THR A 9 -12.42 -0.05 8.06
C THR A 9 -11.65 1.08 7.38
N ASN A 10 -11.29 2.12 8.13
CA ASN A 10 -10.40 3.21 7.70
C ASN A 10 -8.96 2.71 7.50
N ASP A 11 -8.80 1.49 7.00
CA ASP A 11 -7.54 0.88 6.64
C ASP A 11 -7.15 1.47 5.28
N LYS A 12 -6.51 2.65 5.34
CA LYS A 12 -6.07 3.38 4.15
C LYS A 12 -4.95 2.60 3.48
N GLN A 13 -5.28 1.86 2.43
CA GLN A 13 -4.32 1.17 1.59
C GLN A 13 -3.63 2.16 0.65
N LEU A 14 -2.30 2.10 0.58
CA LEU A 14 -1.48 2.91 -0.33
C LEU A 14 -0.93 2.04 -1.45
N PHE A 15 -1.08 2.52 -2.69
CA PHE A 15 -0.51 1.86 -3.88
C PHE A 15 0.49 2.80 -4.55
N ILE A 16 1.70 2.30 -4.78
CA ILE A 16 2.77 3.03 -5.46
C ILE A 16 2.84 2.51 -6.90
N PHE A 17 2.68 3.42 -7.86
CA PHE A 17 2.78 3.11 -9.29
C PHE A 17 3.90 3.95 -9.94
N GLY A 18 4.51 3.40 -11.00
CA GLY A 18 5.52 4.07 -11.79
C GLY A 18 6.13 3.15 -12.83
N CYS A 19 6.92 3.71 -13.74
CA CYS A 19 7.74 2.93 -14.66
C CYS A 19 8.85 2.19 -13.88
N PRO A 20 9.30 1.01 -14.36
CA PRO A 20 10.43 0.34 -13.74
C PRO A 20 11.65 1.28 -13.69
N ARG A 21 12.37 1.28 -12.55
CA ARG A 21 13.54 2.14 -12.27
C ARG A 21 13.23 3.65 -12.11
N SER A 22 11.97 4.07 -11.93
CA SER A 22 11.63 5.48 -11.62
C SER A 22 11.85 5.90 -10.15
N GLY A 23 12.35 4.99 -9.31
CA GLY A 23 12.57 5.25 -7.89
C GLY A 23 11.39 4.87 -6.99
N THR A 24 10.44 4.06 -7.47
CA THR A 24 9.35 3.50 -6.64
C THR A 24 9.88 2.76 -5.40
N SER A 25 11.01 2.05 -5.52
CA SER A 25 11.64 1.36 -4.39
C SER A 25 12.27 2.31 -3.34
N LEU A 26 12.73 3.50 -3.76
CA LEU A 26 13.20 4.51 -2.79
C LEU A 26 12.01 5.13 -2.07
N LEU A 27 10.96 5.46 -2.81
CA LEU A 27 9.72 5.99 -2.26
C LEU A 27 9.08 5.03 -1.25
N SER A 28 9.00 3.74 -1.58
CA SER A 28 8.48 2.72 -0.68
C SER A 28 9.29 2.61 0.62
N ARG A 29 10.62 2.77 0.53
CA ARG A 29 11.50 2.75 1.71
C ARG A 29 11.35 3.99 2.60
N ILE A 30 11.16 5.17 2.01
CA ILE A 30 10.90 6.41 2.76
C ILE A 30 9.59 6.29 3.52
N ILE A 31 8.52 5.87 2.84
CA ILE A 31 7.20 5.72 3.46
C ILE A 31 7.21 4.64 4.54
N GLY A 32 7.94 3.53 4.30
CA GLY A 32 8.06 2.42 5.25
C GLY A 32 8.87 2.74 6.50
N SER A 33 9.54 3.90 6.56
CA SER A 33 10.17 4.40 7.80
C SER A 33 9.15 4.95 8.81
N HIS A 34 7.91 5.20 8.38
CA HIS A 34 6.88 5.76 9.24
C HIS A 34 6.25 4.67 10.13
N PRO A 35 6.14 4.88 11.46
CA PRO A 35 5.72 3.85 12.41
C PRO A 35 4.28 3.35 12.22
N HIS A 36 3.44 4.11 11.50
CA HIS A 36 2.05 3.78 11.25
C HIS A 36 1.80 3.15 9.86
N ILE A 37 2.86 2.93 9.07
CA ILE A 37 2.75 2.43 7.70
C ILE A 37 3.70 1.23 7.52
N ALA A 38 3.12 0.04 7.36
CA ALA A 38 3.87 -1.16 7.01
C ALA A 38 3.86 -1.36 5.49
N ILE A 39 5.04 -1.44 4.88
CA ILE A 39 5.18 -1.75 3.45
C ILE A 39 5.82 -3.13 3.30
N PRO A 40 5.12 -4.10 2.68
CA PRO A 40 5.70 -5.39 2.35
C PRO A 40 6.73 -5.25 1.23
N PHE A 41 7.59 -6.27 1.07
CA PHE A 41 8.52 -6.33 -0.07
C PHE A 41 7.79 -6.24 -1.41
N GLU A 42 8.48 -5.72 -2.43
CA GLU A 42 7.93 -5.50 -3.78
C GLU A 42 7.14 -6.72 -4.26
N SER A 43 5.83 -6.50 -4.43
CA SER A 43 4.93 -7.48 -5.01
C SER A 43 5.25 -7.53 -6.50
N HIS A 44 5.94 -8.58 -6.97
CA HIS A 44 6.16 -8.86 -8.39
C HIS A 44 4.83 -9.20 -9.08
N LEU A 45 3.90 -8.23 -9.15
CA LEU A 45 2.56 -8.39 -9.75
C LEU A 45 2.58 -8.29 -11.27
N TYR A 46 3.76 -8.10 -11.85
CA TYR A 46 4.00 -8.07 -13.29
C TYR A 46 4.71 -9.36 -13.68
N LYS A 47 4.08 -10.12 -14.58
CA LYS A 47 4.59 -11.35 -15.20
C LYS A 47 5.64 -11.04 -16.26
#